data_AF-A0A2E7MY41-F1
#
_entry.id   AF-A0A2E7MY41-F1
#
_cell.length_a   1.000
_cell.length_b   1.000
_cell.length_c   1.000
_cell.angle_alpha   90.00
_cell.angle_beta   90.00
_cell.angle_gamma   90.00
#
_symmetry.space_group_name_H-M   'P 1'
#
loop_
_entity.id
_entity.type
_entity.pdbx_description
1 polymer ?
#
loop_
_entity_poly.entity_id
_entity_poly.type
_entity_poly.pdbx_seq_one_letter_code
_entity_poly.pdbx_strand_id
1 'polypeptide(L)'
;MTKDNWYGFLKELRLFAKKRMLEFSIRDITKTNLNKRDYQFLSNKVGDETMAESKLYGTSRISYQDVDGARLVLKHTESVNDEKVSGRIRHIGSIYIESSEGERFKYPYKHLNGARAMARHVAEGGNAYDDFGKHIVSLSEEMAKLRKFKNYMNRSSVMAEGLSDYTDAVNDRIVTVRKTISNLQKKAYYKETFDAFTPAVMEDVPADVAENWIDQLTIKQFNEELKDIFPYVFKLVSEVTKAKELGPDDLVAEDGCTPAHRKANKKKKAKEDIEIEQGFERMMGQFSEDDMGDKIKAWADKYDGYIGSNGDSLPDGYVKYATSSGIPTDFIETNERAKMDEKYGEEKFEDDPGAYISDHIDEMPITKACMEELEKITGSDDIEVNAKLIMKHSDDHQEDDTMAVKIDKDGTMSKADEKDKTPLGEFILSYYDRETGEFPKGETAVLTMVEKDYGEQFIEPAKAFIEQINATYEEYQMKANPQKMEAEPEFDRMRELAGLR
;
A
#
# COMPACT_ATOMS: atom_id res chain seq x y z
N MET A 1 -9.66 51.80 -23.58
CA MET A 1 -9.80 50.62 -24.47
C MET A 1 -11.21 50.08 -24.31
N THR A 2 -11.91 49.78 -25.40
CA THR A 2 -13.21 49.10 -25.34
C THR A 2 -13.01 47.61 -25.08
N LYS A 3 -13.98 46.97 -24.43
CA LYS A 3 -13.97 45.52 -24.13
C LYS A 3 -13.73 44.68 -25.40
N ASP A 4 -14.29 45.12 -26.52
CA ASP A 4 -14.15 44.46 -27.81
C ASP A 4 -12.71 44.51 -28.37
N ASN A 5 -12.04 45.65 -28.22
CA ASN A 5 -10.64 45.80 -28.64
C ASN A 5 -9.71 44.91 -27.80
N TRP A 6 -10.01 44.73 -26.51
CA TRP A 6 -9.28 43.84 -25.63
C TRP A 6 -9.45 42.36 -26.02
N TYR A 7 -10.68 41.92 -26.33
CA TYR A 7 -10.92 40.56 -26.81
C TYR A 7 -10.31 40.31 -28.20
N GLY A 8 -10.31 41.32 -29.08
CA GLY A 8 -9.60 41.27 -30.36
C GLY A 8 -8.11 41.02 -30.17
N PHE A 9 -7.47 41.78 -29.29
CA PHE A 9 -6.06 41.62 -28.95
C PHE A 9 -5.73 40.23 -28.41
N LEU A 10 -6.53 39.70 -27.46
CA LEU A 10 -6.31 38.35 -26.91
C LEU A 10 -6.45 37.25 -27.98
N LYS A 11 -7.35 37.44 -28.96
CA LYS A 11 -7.52 36.52 -30.08
C LYS A 11 -6.30 36.52 -31.00
N GLU A 12 -5.75 37.70 -31.28
CA GLU A 12 -4.52 37.85 -32.07
C GLU A 12 -3.30 37.28 -31.34
N LEU A 13 -3.16 37.51 -30.03
CA LEU A 13 -2.10 36.95 -29.20
C LEU A 13 -2.14 35.41 -29.20
N ARG A 14 -3.34 34.82 -29.15
CA ARG A 14 -3.53 33.36 -29.25
C ARG A 14 -3.09 32.81 -30.61
N LEU A 15 -3.46 33.50 -31.70
CA LEU A 15 -3.05 33.11 -33.06
C LEU A 15 -1.53 33.27 -33.25
N PHE A 16 -0.94 34.32 -32.68
CA PHE A 16 0.49 34.56 -32.69
C PHE A 16 1.26 33.45 -31.96
N ALA A 17 0.84 33.09 -30.74
CA ALA A 17 1.45 32.00 -29.98
C ALA A 17 1.38 30.67 -30.73
N LYS A 18 0.23 30.36 -31.36
CA LYS A 18 0.07 29.16 -32.19
C LYS A 18 0.98 29.17 -33.43
N LYS A 19 1.12 30.32 -34.11
CA LYS A 19 1.97 30.45 -35.31
C LYS A 19 3.46 30.32 -34.99
N ARG A 20 3.86 30.62 -33.74
CA ARG A 20 5.25 30.60 -33.28
C ARG A 20 5.59 29.42 -32.35
N MET A 21 4.66 28.49 -32.15
CA MET A 21 4.80 27.34 -31.23
C MET A 21 5.30 27.75 -29.83
N LEU A 22 4.75 28.83 -29.29
CA LEU A 22 5.06 29.26 -27.92
C LEU A 22 4.32 28.37 -26.90
N GLU A 23 4.94 28.13 -25.76
CA GLU A 23 4.48 27.16 -24.75
C GLU A 23 3.25 27.60 -23.93
N PHE A 24 2.85 28.87 -24.02
CA PHE A 24 1.69 29.38 -23.27
C PHE A 24 0.41 29.41 -24.11
N SER A 25 -0.73 29.10 -23.47
CA SER A 25 -2.05 29.17 -24.09
C SER A 25 -2.95 30.15 -23.35
N ILE A 26 -3.62 31.03 -24.07
CA ILE A 26 -4.56 32.01 -23.49
C ILE A 26 -5.94 31.34 -23.41
N ARG A 27 -6.38 30.99 -22.21
CA ARG A 27 -7.72 30.44 -21.93
C ARG A 27 -8.60 31.50 -21.28
N ASP A 28 -9.91 31.37 -21.50
CA ASP A 28 -10.90 32.22 -20.85
C ASP A 28 -11.23 31.61 -19.48
N ILE A 29 -10.73 32.24 -18.41
CA ILE A 29 -10.89 31.77 -17.02
C ILE A 29 -12.32 31.97 -16.48
N THR A 30 -13.18 32.73 -17.18
CA THR A 30 -14.56 32.97 -16.75
C THR A 30 -15.54 31.87 -17.19
N LYS A 31 -15.07 30.92 -17.99
CA LYS A 31 -15.86 29.74 -18.36
C LYS A 31 -15.73 28.68 -17.28
N THR A 32 -16.82 28.48 -16.54
CA THR A 32 -16.94 27.47 -15.50
C THR A 32 -17.04 26.04 -16.06
N ASN A 33 -17.47 25.87 -17.32
CA ASN A 33 -17.64 24.56 -17.96
C ASN A 33 -16.87 24.45 -19.28
N LEU A 34 -16.20 23.32 -19.47
CA LEU A 34 -15.58 22.92 -20.73
C LEU A 34 -16.66 22.51 -21.74
N ASN A 35 -16.62 23.06 -22.95
CA ASN A 35 -17.55 22.62 -24.00
C ASN A 35 -17.10 21.26 -24.57
N LYS A 36 -18.02 20.52 -25.20
CA LYS A 36 -17.72 19.24 -25.88
C LYS A 36 -16.52 19.30 -26.85
N ARG A 37 -16.29 20.47 -27.46
CA ARG A 37 -15.16 20.73 -28.35
C ARG A 37 -13.83 20.89 -27.60
N ASP A 38 -13.87 21.41 -26.38
CA ASP A 38 -12.71 21.55 -25.51
C ASP A 38 -12.31 20.18 -24.93
N TYR A 39 -13.28 19.33 -24.58
CA TYR A 39 -13.03 17.92 -24.23
C TYR A 39 -12.37 17.14 -25.37
N GLN A 40 -12.85 17.28 -26.61
CA GLN A 40 -12.22 16.64 -27.78
C GLN A 40 -10.77 17.11 -28.02
N PHE A 41 -10.45 18.34 -27.64
CA PHE A 41 -9.10 18.88 -27.79
C PHE A 41 -8.18 18.44 -26.65
N LEU A 42 -8.70 18.33 -25.42
CA LEU A 42 -8.00 17.77 -24.26
C LEU A 42 -7.74 16.27 -24.40
N SER A 43 -8.72 15.49 -24.87
CA SER A 43 -8.56 14.05 -25.10
C SER A 43 -7.48 13.73 -26.13
N ASN A 44 -7.27 14.63 -27.11
CA ASN A 44 -6.27 14.45 -28.16
C ASN A 44 -4.87 14.92 -27.76
N LYS A 45 -4.72 15.70 -26.68
CA LYS A 45 -3.43 16.26 -26.24
C LYS A 45 -2.78 15.54 -25.07
N VAL A 46 -3.52 14.73 -24.31
CA VAL A 46 -2.95 13.89 -23.24
C VAL A 46 -2.35 12.59 -23.80
N GLY A 47 -2.52 12.33 -25.10
CA GLY A 47 -1.98 11.15 -25.79
C GLY A 47 -0.73 11.42 -26.62
N ASP A 48 0.17 12.31 -26.18
CA ASP A 48 1.49 12.41 -26.79
C ASP A 48 2.24 11.08 -26.55
N GLU A 49 2.52 10.37 -27.65
CA GLU A 49 3.38 9.18 -27.74
C GLU A 49 3.12 7.98 -26.80
N THR A 50 1.94 7.35 -26.88
CA THR A 50 1.88 5.89 -26.65
C THR A 50 2.31 5.16 -27.92
N MET A 51 3.61 5.26 -28.24
CA MET A 51 4.18 4.60 -29.40
C MET A 51 4.33 3.08 -29.17
N ALA A 52 3.73 2.32 -30.09
CA ALA A 52 4.15 1.00 -30.57
C ALA A 52 3.94 -0.26 -29.69
N GLU A 53 2.71 -0.51 -29.24
CA GLU A 53 2.18 -1.88 -29.31
C GLU A 53 1.29 -2.02 -30.54
N SER A 54 1.51 -3.06 -31.35
CA SER A 54 0.67 -3.34 -32.52
C SER A 54 -0.80 -3.51 -32.07
N LYS A 55 -1.67 -2.62 -32.55
CA LYS A 55 -3.11 -2.66 -32.23
C LYS A 55 -3.68 -4.02 -32.61
N LEU A 56 -4.36 -4.67 -31.67
CA LEU A 56 -5.10 -5.90 -31.94
C LEU A 56 -6.21 -5.59 -32.95
N TYR A 57 -6.30 -6.37 -34.02
CA TYR A 57 -7.31 -6.21 -35.06
C TYR A 57 -7.99 -7.55 -35.35
N GLY A 58 -9.12 -7.55 -36.05
CA GLY A 58 -9.75 -8.79 -36.50
C GLY A 58 -11.27 -8.76 -36.38
N THR A 59 -11.85 -9.94 -36.21
CA THR A 59 -13.30 -10.16 -36.18
C THR A 59 -13.86 -10.06 -34.76
N SER A 60 -15.17 -10.24 -34.61
CA SER A 60 -15.87 -10.21 -33.32
C SER A 60 -15.42 -11.29 -32.33
N ARG A 61 -14.89 -12.43 -32.79
CA ARG A 61 -14.47 -13.55 -31.92
C ARG A 61 -13.01 -13.93 -32.05
N ILE A 62 -12.29 -13.34 -33.02
CA ILE A 62 -10.88 -13.64 -33.27
C ILE A 62 -10.14 -12.32 -33.47
N SER A 63 -9.14 -12.09 -32.64
CA SER A 63 -8.20 -10.97 -32.78
C SER A 63 -6.83 -11.49 -33.18
N TYR A 64 -6.11 -10.68 -33.94
CA TYR A 64 -4.78 -10.92 -34.44
C TYR A 64 -3.84 -9.83 -33.94
N GLN A 65 -2.60 -10.22 -33.66
CA GLN A 65 -1.51 -9.29 -33.38
C GLN A 65 -0.28 -9.73 -34.18
N ASP A 66 0.25 -8.84 -35.01
CA ASP A 66 1.50 -9.11 -35.70
C ASP A 66 2.67 -8.71 -34.81
N VAL A 67 3.66 -9.61 -34.72
CA VAL A 67 4.90 -9.48 -33.95
C VAL A 67 6.04 -9.83 -34.89
N ASP A 68 6.45 -8.86 -35.69
CA ASP A 68 7.47 -9.01 -36.75
C ASP A 68 7.18 -10.22 -37.67
N GLY A 69 7.99 -11.28 -37.58
CA GLY A 69 7.87 -12.51 -38.38
C GLY A 69 6.90 -13.56 -37.82
N ALA A 70 6.27 -13.31 -36.67
CA ALA A 70 5.28 -14.18 -36.06
C ALA A 70 3.94 -13.47 -35.85
N ARG A 71 2.86 -14.23 -35.75
CA ARG A 71 1.51 -13.70 -35.53
C ARG A 71 0.83 -14.37 -34.35
N LEU A 72 0.26 -13.56 -33.46
CA LEU A 72 -0.63 -14.01 -32.40
C LEU A 72 -2.07 -14.05 -32.87
N VAL A 73 -2.78 -15.08 -32.47
CA VAL A 73 -4.18 -15.30 -32.79
C VAL A 73 -4.92 -15.58 -31.49
N LEU A 74 -5.71 -14.61 -31.06
CA LEU A 74 -6.54 -14.66 -29.86
C LEU A 74 -7.94 -15.10 -30.25
N LYS A 75 -8.43 -16.20 -29.67
CA LYS A 75 -9.85 -16.55 -29.75
C LYS A 75 -10.54 -16.11 -28.47
N HIS A 76 -11.60 -15.33 -28.60
CA HIS A 76 -12.40 -14.84 -27.49
C HIS A 76 -13.54 -15.81 -27.16
N THR A 77 -13.93 -15.89 -25.88
CA THR A 77 -15.12 -16.62 -25.45
C THR A 77 -16.40 -15.84 -25.76
N GLU A 78 -16.33 -14.51 -25.68
CA GLU A 78 -17.43 -13.58 -25.94
C GLU A 78 -17.14 -12.70 -27.16
N SER A 79 -18.15 -12.00 -27.66
CA SER A 79 -17.97 -11.01 -28.71
C SER A 79 -17.17 -9.81 -28.20
N VAL A 80 -16.14 -9.44 -28.95
CA VAL A 80 -15.32 -8.24 -28.72
C VAL A 80 -16.20 -6.99 -28.80
N ASN A 81 -16.04 -6.12 -27.80
CA ASN A 81 -16.62 -4.78 -27.82
C ASN A 81 -15.57 -3.77 -28.33
N ASP A 82 -15.70 -3.34 -29.59
CA ASP A 82 -14.74 -2.42 -30.23
C ASP A 82 -14.83 -0.96 -29.72
N GLU A 83 -15.86 -0.59 -28.94
CA GLU A 83 -15.98 0.77 -28.37
C GLU A 83 -14.98 1.00 -27.23
N LYS A 84 -14.58 -0.08 -26.53
CA LYS A 84 -13.58 -0.01 -25.46
C LYS A 84 -12.18 -0.25 -26.05
N VAL A 85 -11.22 0.62 -25.71
CA VAL A 85 -9.80 0.47 -26.10
C VAL A 85 -9.22 -0.90 -25.69
N SER A 86 -9.69 -1.45 -24.57
CA SER A 86 -9.28 -2.76 -24.03
C SER A 86 -10.20 -3.93 -24.47
N GLY A 87 -11.18 -3.69 -25.36
CA GLY A 87 -12.19 -4.68 -25.73
C GLY A 87 -11.62 -6.00 -26.25
N ARG A 88 -10.50 -5.94 -26.99
CA ARG A 88 -9.80 -7.10 -27.58
C ARG A 88 -8.83 -7.81 -26.63
N ILE A 89 -8.65 -7.32 -25.41
CA ILE A 89 -7.77 -7.95 -24.40
C ILE A 89 -8.59 -8.76 -23.39
N ARG A 90 -9.92 -8.57 -23.36
CA ARG A 90 -10.84 -9.26 -22.46
C ARG A 90 -11.34 -10.58 -23.03
N HIS A 91 -11.89 -11.42 -22.14
CA HIS A 91 -12.56 -12.68 -22.48
C HIS A 91 -11.73 -13.59 -23.42
N ILE A 92 -10.41 -13.65 -23.22
CA ILE A 92 -9.53 -14.50 -24.02
C ILE A 92 -9.76 -15.96 -23.62
N GLY A 93 -10.20 -16.77 -24.58
CA GLY A 93 -10.41 -18.20 -24.40
C GLY A 93 -9.14 -19.02 -24.65
N SER A 94 -8.50 -18.80 -25.80
CA SER A 94 -7.29 -19.51 -26.19
C SER A 94 -6.40 -18.64 -27.06
N ILE A 95 -5.08 -18.79 -26.89
CA ILE A 95 -4.07 -18.04 -27.64
C ILE A 95 -3.31 -19.01 -28.52
N TYR A 96 -3.11 -18.65 -29.78
CA TYR A 96 -2.28 -19.38 -30.71
C TYR A 96 -1.17 -18.47 -31.22
N ILE A 97 -0.02 -19.06 -31.50
CA ILE A 97 1.13 -18.40 -32.11
C ILE A 97 1.37 -19.07 -33.44
N GLU A 98 1.58 -18.25 -34.46
CA GLU A 98 1.82 -18.66 -35.83
C GLU A 98 3.21 -18.18 -36.26
N SER A 99 4.04 -19.11 -36.75
CA SER A 99 5.38 -18.81 -37.25
C SER A 99 5.33 -18.21 -38.67
N SER A 100 6.47 -17.71 -39.14
CA SER A 100 6.65 -17.25 -40.52
C SER A 100 6.40 -18.36 -41.57
N GLU A 101 6.62 -19.62 -41.18
CA GLU A 101 6.38 -20.82 -42.00
C GLU A 101 4.91 -21.26 -42.00
N GLY A 102 4.05 -20.59 -41.22
CA GLY A 102 2.63 -20.91 -41.09
C GLY A 102 2.31 -22.03 -40.10
N GLU A 103 3.30 -22.52 -39.36
CA GLU A 103 3.06 -23.46 -38.27
C GLU A 103 2.33 -22.76 -37.13
N ARG A 104 1.24 -23.36 -36.64
CA ARG A 104 0.44 -22.81 -35.55
C ARG A 104 0.43 -23.75 -34.35
N PHE A 105 0.85 -23.25 -33.20
CA PHE A 105 0.74 -23.95 -31.93
C PHE A 105 -0.11 -23.18 -30.92
N LYS A 106 -0.70 -23.91 -29.98
CA LYS A 106 -1.53 -23.34 -28.90
C LYS A 106 -0.64 -23.01 -27.71
N TYR A 107 -0.74 -21.80 -27.19
CA TYR A 107 -0.07 -21.43 -25.95
C TYR A 107 -0.80 -22.09 -24.75
N PRO A 108 -0.10 -22.78 -23.82
CA PRO A 108 -0.75 -23.57 -22.76
C PRO A 108 -1.61 -22.75 -21.80
N TYR A 109 -1.19 -21.52 -21.49
CA TYR A 109 -1.81 -20.66 -20.49
C TYR A 109 -2.55 -19.47 -21.12
N LYS A 110 -3.55 -18.92 -20.43
CA LYS A 110 -4.28 -17.71 -20.88
C LYS A 110 -3.54 -16.42 -20.52
N HIS A 111 -2.24 -16.37 -20.79
CA HIS A 111 -1.37 -15.24 -20.46
C HIS A 111 -0.92 -14.51 -21.72
N LEU A 112 -1.55 -13.37 -22.03
CA LEU A 112 -1.26 -12.58 -23.24
C LEU A 112 0.20 -12.14 -23.31
N ASN A 113 0.77 -11.67 -22.19
CA ASN A 113 2.15 -11.21 -22.16
C ASN A 113 3.16 -12.34 -22.39
N GLY A 114 2.88 -13.54 -21.86
CA GLY A 114 3.70 -14.74 -22.10
C GLY A 114 3.63 -15.17 -23.56
N ALA A 115 2.43 -15.15 -24.15
CA ALA A 115 2.26 -15.45 -25.57
C ALA A 115 2.98 -14.42 -26.47
N ARG A 116 2.98 -13.13 -26.11
CA ARG A 116 3.75 -12.09 -26.81
C ARG A 116 5.26 -12.31 -26.74
N ALA A 117 5.77 -12.68 -25.56
CA ALA A 117 7.18 -13.04 -25.41
C ALA A 117 7.55 -14.27 -26.27
N MET A 118 6.70 -15.30 -26.27
CA MET A 118 6.89 -16.47 -27.12
C MET A 118 6.78 -16.14 -28.62
N ALA A 119 5.86 -15.26 -29.01
CA ALA A 119 5.75 -14.80 -30.39
C ALA A 119 7.02 -14.03 -30.83
N ARG A 120 7.62 -13.22 -29.96
CA ARG A 120 8.92 -12.59 -30.23
C ARG A 120 10.01 -13.64 -30.44
N HIS A 121 10.08 -14.63 -29.56
CA HIS A 121 11.04 -15.72 -29.66
C HIS A 121 10.92 -16.49 -30.99
N VAL A 122 9.69 -16.81 -31.42
CA VAL A 122 9.42 -17.41 -32.73
C VAL A 122 9.79 -16.47 -33.88
N ALA A 123 9.55 -15.16 -33.74
CA ALA A 123 9.93 -14.18 -34.75
C ALA A 123 11.45 -14.04 -34.93
N GLU A 124 12.24 -14.34 -33.89
CA GLU A 124 13.71 -14.39 -33.95
C GLU A 124 14.26 -15.76 -34.41
N GLY A 125 13.38 -16.71 -34.75
CA GLY A 125 13.75 -18.02 -35.27
C GLY A 125 13.83 -19.14 -34.22
N GLY A 126 13.37 -18.88 -33.00
CA GLY A 126 13.24 -19.88 -31.94
C GLY A 126 12.00 -20.78 -32.08
N ASN A 127 11.97 -21.87 -31.34
CA ASN A 127 10.85 -22.81 -31.31
C ASN A 127 10.26 -22.91 -29.90
N ALA A 128 8.95 -23.12 -29.79
CA ALA A 128 8.28 -23.27 -28.49
C ALA A 128 8.84 -24.40 -27.61
N TYR A 129 9.51 -25.38 -28.22
CA TYR A 129 10.10 -26.54 -27.55
C TYR A 129 11.62 -26.44 -27.32
N ASP A 130 12.26 -25.35 -27.74
CA ASP A 130 13.66 -25.12 -27.38
C ASP A 130 13.79 -24.73 -25.91
N ASP A 131 15.01 -24.66 -25.40
CA ASP A 131 15.26 -24.45 -23.97
C ASP A 131 14.78 -23.07 -23.49
N PHE A 132 14.82 -22.05 -24.36
CA PHE A 132 14.35 -20.71 -24.03
C PHE A 132 12.82 -20.60 -24.12
N GLY A 133 12.20 -21.23 -25.12
CA GLY A 133 10.76 -21.39 -25.24
C GLY A 133 10.18 -22.12 -24.03
N LYS A 134 10.82 -23.22 -23.58
CA LYS A 134 10.47 -23.89 -22.33
C LYS A 134 10.60 -22.96 -21.12
N HIS A 135 11.63 -22.13 -21.07
CA HIS A 135 11.78 -21.13 -19.99
C HIS A 135 10.63 -20.11 -19.97
N ILE A 136 10.22 -19.57 -21.13
CA ILE A 136 9.07 -18.66 -21.24
C ILE A 136 7.77 -19.34 -20.77
N VAL A 137 7.56 -20.60 -21.15
CA VAL A 137 6.41 -21.39 -20.70
C VAL A 137 6.47 -21.64 -19.20
N SER A 138 7.64 -21.97 -18.66
CA SER A 138 7.87 -22.17 -17.22
C SER A 138 7.58 -20.92 -16.40
N LEU A 139 7.96 -19.73 -16.88
CA LEU A 139 7.63 -18.46 -16.21
C LEU A 139 6.11 -18.22 -16.19
N SER A 140 5.41 -18.62 -17.25
CA SER A 140 3.95 -18.52 -17.32
C SER A 140 3.26 -19.55 -16.43
N GLU A 141 3.83 -20.75 -16.30
CA GLU A 141 3.37 -21.79 -15.38
C GLU A 141 3.53 -21.35 -13.93
N GLU A 142 4.71 -20.84 -13.56
CA GLU A 142 4.99 -20.28 -12.24
C GLU A 142 3.98 -19.19 -11.90
N MET A 143 3.77 -18.21 -12.79
CA MET A 143 2.78 -17.15 -12.55
C MET A 143 1.35 -17.68 -12.42
N ALA A 144 0.94 -18.69 -13.20
CA ALA A 144 -0.39 -19.29 -13.08
C ALA A 144 -0.57 -19.96 -11.71
N LYS A 145 0.44 -20.72 -11.26
CA LYS A 145 0.46 -21.39 -9.96
C LYS A 145 0.45 -20.38 -8.80
N LEU A 146 1.33 -19.39 -8.82
CA LEU A 146 1.38 -18.35 -7.77
C LEU A 146 0.08 -17.55 -7.70
N ARG A 147 -0.58 -17.26 -8.84
CA ARG A 147 -1.90 -16.59 -8.84
C ARG A 147 -3.00 -17.47 -8.27
N LYS A 148 -2.99 -18.78 -8.52
CA LYS A 148 -3.94 -19.72 -7.88
C LYS A 148 -3.74 -19.72 -6.37
N PHE A 149 -2.50 -19.78 -5.90
CA PHE A 149 -2.17 -19.70 -4.49
C PHE A 149 -2.64 -18.37 -3.87
N LYS A 150 -2.31 -17.23 -4.49
CA LYS A 150 -2.80 -15.91 -4.05
C LYS A 150 -4.33 -15.87 -3.93
N ASN A 151 -5.04 -16.33 -4.96
CA ASN A 151 -6.50 -16.32 -4.96
C ASN A 151 -7.09 -17.24 -3.88
N TYR A 152 -6.42 -18.35 -3.56
CA TYR A 152 -6.83 -19.25 -2.49
C TYR A 152 -6.61 -18.61 -1.12
N MET A 153 -5.42 -18.05 -0.88
CA MET A 153 -5.08 -17.34 0.37
C MET A 153 -6.06 -16.22 0.67
N ASN A 154 -6.41 -15.41 -0.33
CA ASN A 154 -7.37 -14.31 -0.16
C ASN A 154 -8.80 -14.78 0.15
N ARG A 155 -9.15 -16.05 -0.12
CA ARG A 155 -10.49 -16.60 0.13
C ARG A 155 -10.58 -17.40 1.42
N SER A 156 -9.46 -17.89 1.95
CA SER A 156 -9.39 -18.69 3.17
C SER A 156 -8.78 -17.90 4.32
N SER A 157 -9.63 -17.28 5.16
CA SER A 157 -9.19 -16.53 6.34
C SER A 157 -8.47 -17.40 7.37
N VAL A 158 -8.89 -18.65 7.53
CA VAL A 158 -8.41 -19.57 8.57
C VAL A 158 -6.97 -20.08 8.33
N MET A 159 -6.40 -19.89 7.13
CA MET A 159 -5.05 -20.36 6.77
C MET A 159 -4.02 -19.23 6.67
N ALA A 160 -4.41 -17.98 6.88
CA ALA A 160 -3.57 -16.81 6.63
C ALA A 160 -2.50 -16.58 7.72
N GLU A 161 -2.75 -16.98 8.97
CA GLU A 161 -1.89 -16.63 10.11
C GLU A 161 -0.48 -17.25 10.05
N GLY A 162 -0.32 -18.47 9.52
CA GLY A 162 0.99 -19.13 9.41
C GLY A 162 1.71 -18.91 8.07
N LEU A 163 1.01 -18.35 7.09
CA LEU A 163 1.50 -18.17 5.71
C LEU A 163 1.60 -16.69 5.31
N SER A 164 1.16 -15.76 6.16
CA SER A 164 1.20 -14.31 5.95
C SER A 164 2.61 -13.84 5.60
N ASP A 165 3.62 -14.33 6.31
CA ASP A 165 5.02 -13.95 6.09
C ASP A 165 5.51 -14.31 4.67
N TYR A 166 4.84 -15.26 4.02
CA TYR A 166 5.18 -15.70 2.66
C TYR A 166 4.28 -15.08 1.59
N THR A 167 3.15 -14.44 1.95
CA THR A 167 2.27 -13.82 0.95
C THR A 167 2.96 -12.68 0.23
N ASP A 168 3.80 -11.92 0.94
CA ASP A 168 4.52 -10.79 0.37
C ASP A 168 5.59 -11.26 -0.61
N ALA A 169 6.38 -12.27 -0.23
CA ALA A 169 7.35 -12.90 -1.12
C ALA A 169 6.69 -13.47 -2.41
N VAL A 170 5.50 -14.07 -2.28
CA VAL A 170 4.74 -14.56 -3.44
C VAL A 170 4.22 -13.40 -4.31
N ASN A 171 3.71 -12.33 -3.70
CA ASN A 171 3.23 -11.15 -4.41
C ASN A 171 4.37 -10.47 -5.19
N ASP A 172 5.53 -10.30 -4.56
CA ASP A 172 6.73 -9.74 -5.18
C ASP A 172 7.21 -10.61 -6.34
N ARG A 173 7.18 -11.94 -6.17
CA ARG A 173 7.52 -12.85 -7.27
C ARG A 173 6.55 -12.71 -8.44
N ILE A 174 5.24 -12.58 -8.19
CA ILE A 174 4.26 -12.35 -9.26
C ILE A 174 4.56 -11.04 -10.01
N VAL A 175 4.96 -9.99 -9.30
CA VAL A 175 5.31 -8.69 -9.92
C VAL A 175 6.60 -8.81 -10.73
N THR A 176 7.64 -9.46 -10.20
CA THR A 176 8.92 -9.64 -10.90
C THR A 176 8.75 -10.51 -12.14
N VAL A 177 8.08 -11.66 -12.06
CA VAL A 177 7.78 -12.54 -13.21
C VAL A 177 6.94 -11.80 -14.26
N ARG A 178 6.01 -10.93 -13.85
CA ARG A 178 5.25 -10.09 -14.78
C ARG A 178 6.16 -9.09 -15.51
N LYS A 179 7.07 -8.44 -14.79
CA LYS A 179 8.04 -7.50 -15.38
C LYS A 179 9.00 -8.21 -16.34
N THR A 180 9.52 -9.38 -15.98
CA THR A 180 10.42 -10.16 -16.86
C THR A 180 9.72 -10.56 -18.16
N ILE A 181 8.53 -11.16 -18.09
CA ILE A 181 7.74 -11.53 -19.27
C ILE A 181 7.38 -10.30 -20.12
N SER A 182 7.04 -9.18 -19.48
CA SER A 182 6.74 -7.94 -20.21
C SER A 182 7.98 -7.39 -20.94
N ASN A 183 9.15 -7.47 -20.31
CA ASN A 183 10.40 -7.00 -20.90
C ASN A 183 10.88 -7.92 -22.03
N LEU A 184 10.64 -9.24 -21.96
CA LEU A 184 10.95 -10.21 -23.03
C LEU A 184 10.21 -9.92 -24.35
N GLN A 185 9.15 -9.09 -24.33
CA GLN A 185 8.50 -8.63 -25.56
C GLN A 185 9.37 -7.63 -26.34
N LYS A 186 10.31 -6.95 -25.67
CA LYS A 186 11.20 -5.94 -26.25
C LYS A 186 12.41 -6.64 -26.87
N LYS A 187 12.70 -6.31 -28.13
CA LYS A 187 13.79 -6.90 -28.91
C LYS A 187 15.17 -6.78 -28.26
N ALA A 188 15.49 -5.62 -27.67
CA ALA A 188 16.78 -5.40 -27.03
C ALA A 188 16.98 -6.32 -25.81
N TYR A 189 16.01 -6.32 -24.90
CA TYR A 189 16.05 -7.15 -23.69
C TYR A 189 16.01 -8.64 -24.02
N TYR A 190 15.18 -9.05 -25.00
CA TYR A 190 15.13 -10.44 -25.46
C TYR A 190 16.53 -10.95 -25.85
N LYS A 191 17.25 -10.22 -26.70
CA LYS A 191 18.59 -10.63 -27.17
C LYS A 191 19.59 -10.77 -26.02
N GLU A 192 19.64 -9.76 -25.14
CA GLU A 192 20.51 -9.79 -23.96
C GLU A 192 20.20 -11.00 -23.07
N THR A 193 18.91 -11.25 -22.80
CA THR A 193 18.50 -12.38 -21.97
C THR A 193 18.71 -13.73 -22.64
N PHE A 194 18.59 -13.80 -23.97
CA PHE A 194 18.80 -15.03 -24.72
C PHE A 194 20.28 -15.40 -24.76
N ASP A 195 21.17 -14.42 -24.97
CA ASP A 195 22.62 -14.62 -24.97
C ASP A 195 23.15 -14.98 -23.57
N ALA A 196 22.55 -14.41 -22.51
CA ALA A 196 22.88 -14.71 -21.12
C ALA A 196 22.23 -16.01 -20.61
N PHE A 197 21.30 -16.59 -21.36
CA PHE A 197 20.53 -17.74 -20.89
C PHE A 197 21.40 -19.00 -20.87
N THR A 198 21.46 -19.63 -19.71
CA THR A 198 21.99 -20.98 -19.54
C THR A 198 20.89 -21.87 -18.97
N PRO A 199 20.72 -23.11 -19.46
CA PRO A 199 19.70 -23.99 -18.96
C PRO A 199 20.02 -24.38 -17.51
N ALA A 200 19.33 -23.74 -16.56
CA ALA A 200 19.37 -24.13 -15.17
C ALA A 200 18.60 -25.45 -15.00
N VAL A 201 19.28 -26.48 -14.50
CA VAL A 201 18.64 -27.73 -14.10
C VAL A 201 17.73 -27.41 -12.92
N MET A 202 16.42 -27.65 -13.05
CA MET A 202 15.52 -27.63 -11.90
C MET A 202 15.91 -28.80 -10.99
N GLU A 203 16.49 -28.49 -9.84
CA GLU A 203 16.71 -29.47 -8.79
C GLU A 203 15.39 -29.64 -8.03
N ASP A 204 14.85 -30.86 -8.05
CA ASP A 204 13.60 -31.19 -7.36
C ASP A 204 13.78 -31.03 -5.85
N VAL A 205 12.73 -30.49 -5.20
CA VAL A 205 12.73 -30.24 -3.76
C VAL A 205 12.84 -31.57 -2.99
N PRO A 206 13.75 -31.68 -2.00
CA PRO A 206 13.82 -32.85 -1.13
C PRO A 206 12.48 -33.13 -0.44
N ALA A 207 12.01 -34.38 -0.53
CA ALA A 207 10.69 -34.81 -0.06
C ALA A 207 10.42 -34.46 1.42
N ASP A 208 11.45 -34.51 2.27
CA ASP A 208 11.38 -34.29 3.72
C ASP A 208 10.93 -32.86 4.11
N VAL A 209 11.11 -31.87 3.23
CA VAL A 209 10.70 -30.49 3.49
C VAL A 209 9.25 -30.24 3.07
N ALA A 210 8.77 -30.96 2.05
CA ALA A 210 7.37 -30.93 1.66
C ALA A 210 6.46 -31.50 2.76
N GLU A 211 6.91 -32.53 3.50
CA GLU A 211 6.14 -33.14 4.60
C GLU A 211 5.89 -32.16 5.76
N ASN A 212 6.88 -31.38 6.20
CA ASN A 212 6.69 -30.40 7.28
C ASN A 212 5.70 -29.28 6.90
N TRP A 213 5.68 -28.88 5.62
CA TRP A 213 4.74 -27.88 5.11
C TRP A 213 3.34 -28.47 4.96
N ILE A 214 3.25 -29.72 4.48
CA ILE A 214 1.98 -30.46 4.43
C ILE A 214 1.42 -30.63 5.84
N ASP A 215 2.23 -30.91 6.86
CA ASP A 215 1.75 -31.08 8.24
C ASP A 215 1.30 -29.77 8.90
N GLN A 216 1.96 -28.64 8.58
CA GLN A 216 1.49 -27.30 8.97
C GLN A 216 0.22 -26.89 8.21
N LEU A 217 0.01 -27.39 6.98
CA LEU A 217 -1.10 -27.03 6.10
C LEU A 217 -2.27 -28.03 6.10
N THR A 218 -2.10 -29.22 6.66
CA THR A 218 -3.13 -30.26 6.78
C THR A 218 -3.99 -30.06 8.03
N ILE A 219 -4.61 -28.88 8.10
CA ILE A 219 -5.96 -28.84 8.66
C ILE A 219 -6.85 -29.56 7.64
N LYS A 220 -7.71 -30.48 8.09
CA LYS A 220 -8.49 -31.51 7.36
C LYS A 220 -9.24 -31.13 6.06
N GLN A 221 -9.14 -29.90 5.55
CA GLN A 221 -9.77 -29.40 4.33
C GLN A 221 -8.78 -28.82 3.28
N PHE A 222 -7.49 -29.15 3.36
CA PHE A 222 -6.53 -28.65 2.38
C PHE A 222 -6.79 -29.19 0.97
N ASN A 223 -6.84 -28.30 -0.03
CA ASN A 223 -7.04 -28.66 -1.44
C ASN A 223 -5.76 -29.28 -2.02
N GLU A 224 -5.81 -30.54 -2.46
CA GLU A 224 -4.67 -31.25 -3.05
C GLU A 224 -4.10 -30.58 -4.31
N GLU A 225 -4.90 -29.77 -5.01
CA GLU A 225 -4.46 -29.03 -6.20
C GLU A 225 -3.38 -27.96 -5.91
N LEU A 226 -3.17 -27.60 -4.63
CA LEU A 226 -2.14 -26.66 -4.24
C LEU A 226 -0.77 -27.31 -4.01
N LYS A 227 -0.70 -28.66 -3.95
CA LYS A 227 0.55 -29.41 -3.76
C LYS A 227 1.58 -29.08 -4.86
N ASP A 228 1.12 -28.93 -6.10
CA ASP A 228 1.97 -28.62 -7.26
C ASP A 228 2.59 -27.21 -7.23
N ILE A 229 2.16 -26.36 -6.29
CA ILE A 229 2.63 -24.98 -6.14
C ILE A 229 3.75 -24.87 -5.10
N PHE A 230 3.81 -25.82 -4.16
CA PHE A 230 4.79 -25.82 -3.07
C PHE A 230 6.25 -25.77 -3.52
N PRO A 231 6.69 -26.45 -4.61
CA PRO A 231 8.07 -26.32 -5.06
C PRO A 231 8.48 -24.88 -5.39
N TYR A 232 7.56 -24.11 -5.98
CA TYR A 232 7.82 -22.71 -6.32
C TYR A 232 7.80 -21.83 -5.08
N VAL A 233 6.82 -22.00 -4.19
CA VAL A 233 6.73 -21.21 -2.95
C VAL A 233 7.93 -21.51 -2.05
N PHE A 234 8.29 -22.79 -1.89
CA PHE A 234 9.45 -23.19 -1.10
C PHE A 234 10.75 -22.60 -1.65
N LYS A 235 10.97 -22.64 -2.97
CA LYS A 235 12.15 -22.01 -3.57
C LYS A 235 12.22 -20.52 -3.21
N LEU A 236 11.12 -19.80 -3.37
CA LEU A 236 11.04 -18.37 -3.06
C LEU A 236 11.31 -18.09 -1.58
N VAL A 237 10.65 -18.84 -0.69
CA VAL A 237 10.84 -18.69 0.76
C VAL A 237 12.27 -19.03 1.15
N SER A 238 12.83 -20.11 0.60
CA SER A 238 14.21 -20.50 0.86
C SER A 238 15.19 -19.43 0.37
N GLU A 239 14.96 -18.80 -0.78
CA GLU A 239 15.78 -17.69 -1.31
C GLU A 239 15.71 -16.45 -0.42
N VAL A 240 14.51 -16.07 0.03
CA VAL A 240 14.31 -14.96 0.96
C VAL A 240 14.98 -15.24 2.32
N THR A 241 14.89 -16.48 2.83
CA THR A 241 15.56 -16.86 4.08
C THR A 241 17.08 -17.00 3.95
N LYS A 242 17.59 -17.45 2.79
CA LYS A 242 19.04 -17.60 2.51
C LYS A 242 19.73 -16.25 2.31
N ALA A 243 19.02 -15.23 1.83
CA ALA A 243 19.56 -13.87 1.70
C ALA A 243 19.98 -13.24 3.04
N LYS A 244 19.63 -13.86 4.18
CA LYS A 244 20.05 -13.47 5.53
C LYS A 244 21.25 -14.28 6.07
N GLU A 245 21.88 -15.14 5.28
CA GLU A 245 23.16 -15.77 5.65
C GLU A 245 24.33 -14.80 5.41
N LEU A 246 24.79 -14.21 6.51
CA LEU A 246 25.96 -13.32 6.61
C LEU A 246 27.18 -13.94 5.91
N GLY A 247 27.78 -13.19 4.98
CA GLY A 247 29.00 -13.56 4.30
C GLY A 247 30.25 -13.39 5.18
N PRO A 248 31.36 -14.11 4.91
CA PRO A 248 32.59 -14.04 5.70
C PRO A 248 33.22 -12.64 5.83
N ASP A 249 32.87 -11.70 4.96
CA ASP A 249 33.39 -10.32 4.96
C ASP A 249 32.79 -9.43 6.06
N ASP A 250 31.64 -9.81 6.64
CA ASP A 250 31.05 -9.09 7.79
C ASP A 250 31.74 -9.44 9.13
N LEU A 251 32.70 -10.38 9.08
CA LEU A 251 33.55 -10.77 10.20
C LEU A 251 34.94 -10.14 10.15
N VAL A 252 35.22 -9.27 9.17
CA VAL A 252 36.58 -8.71 8.95
C VAL A 252 36.58 -7.18 9.02
N ALA A 253 36.29 -6.66 10.22
CA ALA A 253 36.88 -5.41 10.67
C ALA A 253 37.78 -5.73 11.86
N GLU A 254 39.07 -5.93 11.57
CA GLU A 254 40.11 -6.08 12.59
C GLU A 254 40.37 -4.75 13.30
N ASP A 255 40.30 -4.77 14.64
CA ASP A 255 41.38 -4.26 15.48
C ASP A 255 41.43 -5.03 16.83
N GLY A 256 42.40 -5.97 16.90
CA GLY A 256 43.18 -6.43 18.08
C GLY A 256 42.46 -7.07 19.30
N CYS A 257 42.30 -8.40 19.43
CA CYS A 257 43.27 -9.47 19.80
C CYS A 257 43.59 -9.59 21.31
N THR A 258 43.48 -10.69 22.07
CA THR A 258 42.91 -12.08 22.07
C THR A 258 43.15 -12.67 23.52
N PRO A 259 43.13 -13.99 23.84
CA PRO A 259 41.97 -14.88 24.04
C PRO A 259 42.02 -15.71 25.36
N ALA A 260 40.90 -16.32 25.78
CA ALA A 260 40.79 -17.77 26.09
C ALA A 260 39.62 -18.11 27.05
N HIS A 261 38.87 -19.14 26.64
CA HIS A 261 37.80 -19.87 27.33
C HIS A 261 36.41 -19.22 27.38
N ARG A 262 35.56 -19.59 26.40
CA ARG A 262 34.40 -20.42 26.76
C ARG A 262 33.87 -21.26 25.60
N LYS A 263 33.85 -22.57 25.86
CA LYS A 263 33.11 -23.60 25.14
C LYS A 263 31.62 -23.24 25.08
N ALA A 264 30.97 -23.75 24.04
CA ALA A 264 29.54 -24.00 23.89
C ALA A 264 28.71 -23.80 25.17
N ASN A 265 27.79 -22.84 25.13
CA ASN A 265 26.50 -22.96 25.78
C ASN A 265 25.51 -22.01 25.12
N LYS A 266 24.38 -22.57 24.66
CA LYS A 266 23.13 -21.86 24.44
C LYS A 266 22.84 -20.98 25.66
N LYS A 267 23.08 -19.67 25.59
CA LYS A 267 22.48 -18.73 26.53
C LYS A 267 21.13 -18.34 25.94
N LYS A 268 20.07 -18.82 26.59
CA LYS A 268 18.75 -18.18 26.53
C LYS A 268 18.96 -16.67 26.61
N LYS A 269 18.36 -15.89 25.70
CA LYS A 269 18.06 -14.47 25.96
C LYS A 269 17.53 -14.40 27.40
N ALA A 270 18.14 -13.58 28.26
CA ALA A 270 17.67 -13.48 29.64
C ALA A 270 16.20 -13.02 29.61
N LYS A 271 15.38 -13.48 30.56
CA LYS A 271 13.97 -13.05 30.65
C LYS A 271 13.85 -11.52 30.66
N GLU A 272 14.84 -10.84 31.21
CA GLU A 272 14.93 -9.39 31.35
C GLU A 272 15.09 -8.69 29.99
N ASP A 273 15.95 -9.16 29.09
CA ASP A 273 16.10 -8.59 27.72
C ASP A 273 14.82 -8.79 26.87
N ILE A 274 14.12 -9.92 27.07
CA ILE A 274 12.85 -10.22 26.41
C ILE A 274 11.73 -9.33 26.98
N GLU A 275 11.73 -9.06 28.29
CA GLU A 275 10.74 -8.18 28.92
C GLU A 275 10.92 -6.71 28.52
N ILE A 276 12.15 -6.27 28.23
CA ILE A 276 12.44 -4.95 27.65
C ILE A 276 11.96 -4.88 26.20
N GLU A 277 12.29 -5.88 25.37
CA GLU A 277 11.78 -5.97 23.99
C GLU A 277 10.24 -5.98 23.97
N GLN A 278 9.61 -6.74 24.87
CA GLN A 278 8.15 -6.77 25.04
C GLN A 278 7.59 -5.47 25.62
N GLY A 279 8.34 -4.75 26.45
CA GLY A 279 7.98 -3.44 26.98
C GLY A 279 7.97 -2.37 25.90
N PHE A 280 9.01 -2.33 25.07
CA PHE A 280 9.09 -1.49 23.87
C PHE A 280 8.02 -1.90 22.85
N GLU A 281 7.78 -3.19 22.59
CA GLU A 281 6.70 -3.65 21.68
C GLU A 281 5.30 -3.30 22.19
N ARG A 282 5.01 -3.41 23.48
CA ARG A 282 3.72 -2.96 24.04
C ARG A 282 3.52 -1.46 23.93
N MET A 283 4.59 -0.69 24.10
CA MET A 283 4.60 0.77 23.95
C MET A 283 4.44 1.18 22.47
N MET A 284 5.01 0.40 21.55
CA MET A 284 4.83 0.55 20.10
C MET A 284 3.42 0.17 19.63
N GLY A 285 2.82 -0.86 20.21
CA GLY A 285 1.45 -1.30 19.90
C GLY A 285 0.37 -0.29 20.31
N GLN A 286 0.68 0.68 21.17
CA GLN A 286 -0.25 1.76 21.53
C GLN A 286 -0.28 2.89 20.48
N PHE A 287 0.61 2.85 19.48
CA PHE A 287 0.76 3.87 18.43
C PHE A 287 0.91 3.29 17.01
N SER A 288 0.73 1.98 16.80
CA SER A 288 0.73 1.37 15.46
C SER A 288 -0.57 1.67 14.71
N GLU A 289 -0.46 2.13 13.45
CA GLU A 289 -1.62 2.44 12.57
C GLU A 289 -2.61 1.27 12.44
N ASP A 290 -2.14 0.02 12.62
CA ASP A 290 -2.95 -1.19 12.51
C ASP A 290 -3.97 -1.35 13.67
N ASP A 291 -3.62 -0.96 14.91
CA ASP A 291 -4.55 -1.01 16.07
C ASP A 291 -5.59 0.11 16.01
N MET A 292 -5.25 1.27 15.43
CA MET A 292 -6.23 2.33 15.16
C MET A 292 -7.24 1.89 14.10
N GLY A 293 -6.78 1.24 13.02
CA GLY A 293 -7.65 0.67 12.00
C GLY A 293 -8.64 -0.35 12.56
N ASP A 294 -8.17 -1.27 13.42
CA ASP A 294 -9.04 -2.26 14.07
C ASP A 294 -10.05 -1.63 15.04
N LYS A 295 -9.66 -0.58 15.77
CA LYS A 295 -10.58 0.19 16.61
C LYS A 295 -11.63 0.96 15.81
N ILE A 296 -11.25 1.54 14.67
CA ILE A 296 -12.19 2.22 13.76
C ILE A 296 -13.18 1.22 13.18
N LYS A 297 -12.75 0.02 12.82
CA LYS A 297 -13.63 -1.06 12.34
C LYS A 297 -14.61 -1.50 13.44
N ALA A 298 -14.12 -1.75 14.65
CA ALA A 298 -14.98 -2.11 15.79
C ALA A 298 -15.97 -1.00 16.16
N TRP A 299 -15.58 0.27 16.00
CA TRP A 299 -16.48 1.41 16.15
C TRP A 299 -17.55 1.42 15.05
N ALA A 300 -17.18 1.22 13.79
CA ALA A 300 -18.12 1.18 12.68
C ALA A 300 -19.16 0.06 12.87
N ASP A 301 -18.72 -1.15 13.20
CA ASP A 301 -19.60 -2.30 13.49
C ASP A 301 -20.57 -2.04 14.65
N LYS A 302 -20.11 -1.31 15.68
CA LYS A 302 -20.93 -0.95 16.84
C LYS A 302 -22.06 0.00 16.47
N TYR A 303 -21.82 0.93 15.54
CA TYR A 303 -22.79 1.96 15.16
C TYR A 303 -23.54 1.67 13.86
N ASP A 304 -23.18 0.62 13.13
CA ASP A 304 -23.81 0.20 11.86
C ASP A 304 -25.33 -0.05 12.00
N GLY A 305 -25.76 -0.58 13.17
CA GLY A 305 -27.16 -0.86 13.45
C GLY A 305 -28.04 0.37 13.72
N TYR A 306 -27.46 1.56 13.85
CA TYR A 306 -28.20 2.81 14.05
C TYR A 306 -28.31 3.56 12.72
N ILE A 307 -29.49 4.09 12.44
CA ILE A 307 -29.83 4.66 11.13
C ILE A 307 -29.94 6.18 11.25
N GLY A 308 -29.21 6.88 10.40
CA GLY A 308 -29.27 8.32 10.21
C GLY A 308 -30.57 8.75 9.52
N SER A 309 -30.90 10.04 9.57
CA SER A 309 -32.16 10.55 9.00
C SER A 309 -32.26 10.39 7.47
N ASN A 310 -31.14 10.12 6.80
CA ASN A 310 -31.03 9.81 5.37
C ASN A 310 -31.26 8.32 5.03
N GLY A 311 -31.42 7.46 6.03
CA GLY A 311 -31.59 6.01 5.88
C GLY A 311 -30.29 5.22 5.79
N ASP A 312 -29.13 5.87 5.89
CA ASP A 312 -27.82 5.22 5.95
C ASP A 312 -27.44 4.87 7.40
N SER A 313 -26.42 4.02 7.59
CA SER A 313 -25.88 3.77 8.93
C SER A 313 -25.22 5.04 9.50
N LEU A 314 -25.15 5.17 10.82
CA LEU A 314 -24.50 6.31 11.47
C LEU A 314 -23.05 6.54 10.99
N PRO A 315 -22.19 5.51 10.88
CA PRO A 315 -20.84 5.66 10.31
C PRO A 315 -20.84 6.21 8.88
N ASP A 316 -21.71 5.69 8.01
CA ASP A 316 -21.82 6.17 6.62
C ASP A 316 -22.38 7.60 6.55
N GLY A 317 -23.34 7.91 7.41
CA GLY A 317 -23.89 9.24 7.58
C GLY A 317 -22.82 10.25 8.03
N TYR A 318 -21.92 9.86 8.93
CA TYR A 318 -20.78 10.68 9.36
C TYR A 318 -19.86 11.00 8.20
N VAL A 319 -19.48 9.98 7.42
CA VAL A 319 -18.60 10.14 6.25
C VAL A 319 -19.28 10.99 5.18
N LYS A 320 -20.56 10.75 4.88
CA LYS A 320 -21.30 11.53 3.87
C LYS A 320 -21.46 12.98 4.28
N TYR A 321 -21.75 13.25 5.56
CA TYR A 321 -21.81 14.61 6.08
C TYR A 321 -20.50 15.36 5.83
N ALA A 322 -19.36 14.74 6.13
CA ALA A 322 -18.04 15.35 5.97
C ALA A 322 -17.58 15.47 4.49
N THR A 323 -18.01 14.58 3.59
CA THR A 323 -17.43 14.47 2.24
C THR A 323 -18.33 14.93 1.11
N SER A 324 -19.65 14.82 1.23
CA SER A 324 -20.54 14.95 0.08
C SER A 324 -21.85 15.68 0.35
N SER A 325 -22.58 15.35 1.42
CA SER A 325 -23.88 15.96 1.67
C SER A 325 -23.76 17.33 2.32
N GLY A 326 -22.84 17.49 3.28
CA GLY A 326 -22.78 18.67 4.13
C GLY A 326 -24.06 18.88 4.95
N ILE A 327 -24.92 17.87 5.07
CA ILE A 327 -26.18 17.92 5.81
C ILE A 327 -25.98 17.23 7.17
N PRO A 328 -26.01 17.97 8.29
CA PRO A 328 -25.75 17.39 9.61
C PRO A 328 -26.76 16.33 10.07
N THR A 329 -27.98 16.30 9.49
CA THR A 329 -29.00 15.27 9.79
C THR A 329 -28.58 13.86 9.44
N ASP A 330 -27.66 13.73 8.49
CA ASP A 330 -27.22 12.44 7.96
C ASP A 330 -26.52 11.61 9.05
N PHE A 331 -25.91 12.28 10.02
CA PHE A 331 -25.23 11.65 11.14
C PHE A 331 -26.09 11.57 12.43
N ILE A 332 -27.29 12.14 12.43
CA ILE A 332 -28.18 12.11 13.60
C ILE A 332 -29.04 10.85 13.57
N GLU A 333 -29.04 10.10 14.68
CA GLU A 333 -29.89 8.92 14.84
C GLU A 333 -31.39 9.29 14.76
N THR A 334 -32.13 8.52 13.97
CA THR A 334 -33.51 8.83 13.57
C THR A 334 -34.50 8.92 14.75
N ASN A 335 -34.38 8.04 15.76
CA ASN A 335 -35.25 8.07 16.93
C ASN A 335 -34.91 9.22 17.88
N GLU A 336 -33.64 9.63 17.95
CA GLU A 336 -33.22 10.84 18.66
C GLU A 336 -33.76 12.09 17.96
N ARG A 337 -33.65 12.17 16.63
CA ARG A 337 -34.24 13.26 15.84
C ARG A 337 -35.74 13.41 16.08
N ALA A 338 -36.48 12.29 16.04
CA ALA A 338 -37.92 12.30 16.24
C ALA A 338 -38.34 12.80 17.63
N LYS A 339 -37.59 12.45 18.69
CA LYS A 339 -37.83 12.97 20.05
C LYS A 339 -37.53 14.47 20.14
N MET A 340 -36.53 14.93 19.41
CA MET A 340 -36.15 16.35 19.36
C MET A 340 -37.18 17.18 18.60
N ASP A 341 -37.75 16.66 17.52
CA ASP A 341 -38.85 17.28 16.79
C ASP A 341 -40.13 17.37 17.64
N GLU A 342 -40.45 16.33 18.41
CA GLU A 342 -41.60 16.34 19.33
C GLU A 342 -41.42 17.38 20.46
N LYS A 343 -40.19 17.58 20.94
CA LYS A 343 -39.90 18.46 22.08
C LYS A 343 -39.72 19.93 21.70
N TYR A 344 -39.11 20.21 20.54
CA TYR A 344 -38.68 21.56 20.16
C TYR A 344 -39.31 22.10 18.87
N GLY A 345 -39.97 21.24 18.07
CA GLY A 345 -40.57 21.56 16.78
C GLY A 345 -39.56 21.52 15.62
N GLU A 346 -40.01 21.05 14.46
CA GLU A 346 -39.18 20.84 13.25
C GLU A 346 -38.51 22.13 12.74
N GLU A 347 -39.19 23.29 12.86
CA GLU A 347 -38.72 24.58 12.33
C GLU A 347 -37.41 25.07 12.94
N LYS A 348 -37.09 24.71 14.19
CA LYS A 348 -35.85 25.17 14.85
C LYS A 348 -34.59 24.50 14.33
N PHE A 349 -34.73 23.34 13.71
CA PHE A 349 -33.61 22.61 13.14
C PHE A 349 -33.18 23.22 11.80
N GLU A 350 -34.13 23.72 11.00
CA GLU A 350 -33.87 24.24 9.65
C GLU A 350 -33.10 25.56 9.62
N ASP A 351 -33.17 26.37 10.69
CA ASP A 351 -32.54 27.69 10.77
C ASP A 351 -31.00 27.63 10.90
N ASP A 352 -30.49 26.76 11.78
CA ASP A 352 -29.05 26.50 11.97
C ASP A 352 -28.83 25.07 12.51
N PRO A 353 -28.73 24.08 11.61
CA PRO A 353 -28.55 22.67 11.99
C PRO A 353 -27.31 22.41 12.85
N GLY A 354 -26.22 23.16 12.64
CA GLY A 354 -24.96 22.96 13.36
C GLY A 354 -25.03 23.46 14.81
N ALA A 355 -25.54 24.68 15.00
CA ALA A 355 -25.77 25.21 16.34
C ALA A 355 -26.82 24.41 17.11
N TYR A 356 -27.88 23.95 16.43
CA TYR A 356 -28.92 23.11 17.02
C TYR A 356 -28.33 21.81 17.58
N ILE A 357 -27.46 21.13 16.83
CA ILE A 357 -26.81 19.90 17.29
C ILE A 357 -25.92 20.19 18.49
N SER A 358 -25.10 21.23 18.43
CA SER A 358 -24.22 21.62 19.55
C SER A 358 -25.00 21.91 20.83
N ASP A 359 -26.13 22.62 20.73
CA ASP A 359 -26.94 23.03 21.88
C ASP A 359 -27.72 21.86 22.52
N HIS A 360 -27.94 20.78 21.77
CA HIS A 360 -28.79 19.65 22.20
C HIS A 360 -28.09 18.29 22.17
N ILE A 361 -26.78 18.24 21.93
CA ILE A 361 -26.00 16.99 21.85
C ILE A 361 -26.11 16.15 23.13
N ASP A 362 -26.27 16.80 24.28
CA ASP A 362 -26.49 16.15 25.58
C ASP A 362 -27.84 15.41 25.67
N GLU A 363 -28.81 15.77 24.85
CA GLU A 363 -30.11 15.10 24.75
C GLU A 363 -30.11 13.94 23.74
N MET A 364 -28.98 13.73 23.03
CA MET A 364 -28.79 12.77 21.94
C MET A 364 -27.68 11.76 22.29
N PRO A 365 -27.92 10.84 23.26
CA PRO A 365 -26.89 9.99 23.83
C PRO A 365 -26.19 9.05 22.84
N ILE A 366 -26.86 8.56 21.80
CA ILE A 366 -26.29 7.67 20.77
C ILE A 366 -25.41 8.48 19.84
N THR A 367 -25.92 9.59 19.31
CA THR A 367 -25.17 10.48 18.41
C THR A 367 -23.92 11.04 19.11
N LYS A 368 -24.06 11.44 20.37
CA LYS A 368 -22.95 11.91 21.22
C LYS A 368 -21.91 10.82 21.48
N ALA A 369 -22.34 9.62 21.87
CA ALA A 369 -21.42 8.51 22.11
C ALA A 369 -20.65 8.11 20.84
N CYS A 370 -21.30 8.18 19.68
CA CYS A 370 -20.69 7.90 18.40
C CYS A 370 -19.53 8.88 18.09
N MET A 371 -19.72 10.18 18.32
CA MET A 371 -18.66 11.20 18.14
C MET A 371 -17.53 11.06 19.17
N GLU A 372 -17.87 10.98 20.47
CA GLU A 372 -16.87 10.95 21.55
C GLU A 372 -16.00 9.69 21.51
N GLU A 373 -16.56 8.54 21.11
CA GLU A 373 -15.77 7.33 20.95
C GLU A 373 -14.84 7.40 19.76
N LEU A 374 -15.26 8.02 18.66
CA LEU A 374 -14.40 8.23 17.50
C LEU A 374 -13.26 9.19 17.82
N GLU A 375 -13.55 10.31 18.50
CA GLU A 375 -12.54 11.25 18.99
C GLU A 375 -11.53 10.58 19.92
N LYS A 376 -11.97 9.68 20.81
CA LYS A 376 -11.07 8.88 21.66
C LYS A 376 -10.19 7.91 20.87
N ILE A 377 -10.66 7.42 19.73
CA ILE A 377 -9.92 6.47 18.87
C ILE A 377 -8.91 7.22 17.99
N THR A 378 -9.32 8.33 17.38
CA THR A 378 -8.51 9.08 16.42
C THR A 378 -7.66 10.18 17.06
N GLY A 379 -8.01 10.60 18.29
CA GLY A 379 -7.37 11.72 18.98
C GLY A 379 -7.69 13.09 18.36
N SER A 380 -8.71 13.17 17.50
CA SER A 380 -9.10 14.40 16.79
C SER A 380 -10.62 14.59 16.85
N ASP A 381 -11.04 15.82 17.13
CA ASP A 381 -12.41 16.30 17.03
C ASP A 381 -12.77 16.80 15.62
N ASP A 382 -11.79 16.81 14.69
CA ASP A 382 -11.98 17.26 13.32
C ASP A 382 -12.74 16.21 12.50
N ILE A 383 -13.90 16.62 12.02
CA ILE A 383 -14.84 15.75 11.31
C ILE A 383 -14.29 15.25 9.98
N GLU A 384 -13.50 16.07 9.27
CA GLU A 384 -12.92 15.72 7.97
C GLU A 384 -11.76 14.75 8.13
N VAL A 385 -10.94 14.94 9.18
CA VAL A 385 -9.83 14.04 9.52
C VAL A 385 -10.38 12.66 9.88
N ASN A 386 -11.40 12.63 10.74
CA ASN A 386 -12.06 11.40 11.16
C ASN A 386 -12.73 10.66 9.99
N ALA A 387 -13.42 11.38 9.09
CA ALA A 387 -14.05 10.77 7.92
C ALA A 387 -13.03 10.13 6.97
N LYS A 388 -11.87 10.77 6.75
CA LYS A 388 -10.78 10.20 5.94
C LYS A 388 -10.21 8.93 6.56
N LEU A 389 -10.05 8.90 7.88
CA LEU A 389 -9.58 7.71 8.61
C LEU A 389 -10.59 6.56 8.50
N ILE A 390 -11.90 6.84 8.64
CA ILE A 390 -12.95 5.83 8.43
C ILE A 390 -12.87 5.27 7.00
N MET A 391 -12.81 6.12 5.97
CA MET A 391 -12.72 5.68 4.57
C MET A 391 -11.43 4.89 4.25
N LYS A 392 -10.31 5.22 4.90
CA LYS A 392 -9.03 4.50 4.73
C LYS A 392 -9.13 3.07 5.28
N HIS A 393 -9.92 2.87 6.34
CA HIS A 393 -9.99 1.61 7.09
C HIS A 393 -11.31 0.84 6.92
N SER A 394 -12.29 1.36 6.20
CA SER A 394 -13.53 0.65 5.83
C SER A 394 -13.28 -0.39 4.73
N ASP A 395 -13.94 -1.56 4.82
CA ASP A 395 -13.81 -2.65 3.84
C ASP A 395 -14.37 -2.32 2.43
N ASP A 396 -15.12 -1.22 2.31
CA ASP A 396 -15.69 -0.72 1.04
C ASP A 396 -14.70 0.20 0.30
N HIS A 397 -13.61 -0.36 -0.20
CA HIS A 397 -12.84 0.29 -1.26
C HIS A 397 -13.62 0.25 -2.58
N GLN A 398 -14.46 1.26 -2.82
CA GLN A 398 -14.56 1.81 -4.18
C GLN A 398 -13.30 2.65 -4.39
N GLU A 399 -12.39 2.18 -5.26
CA GLU A 399 -11.25 2.96 -5.74
C GLU A 399 -11.79 4.28 -6.34
N ASP A 400 -11.75 5.37 -5.56
CA ASP A 400 -11.88 6.72 -6.10
C ASP A 400 -10.54 7.07 -6.76
N ASP A 401 -10.51 7.00 -8.09
CA ASP A 401 -9.38 7.29 -8.97
C ASP A 401 -8.92 8.78 -8.94
N THR A 402 -9.29 9.56 -7.92
CA THR A 402 -8.73 10.90 -7.72
C THR A 402 -7.34 10.85 -7.09
N MET A 403 -6.31 10.88 -7.93
CA MET A 403 -4.95 11.14 -7.46
C MET A 403 -4.77 12.60 -7.03
N ALA A 404 -4.21 12.82 -5.83
CA ALA A 404 -3.77 14.14 -5.40
C ALA A 404 -2.55 14.59 -6.23
N VAL A 405 -2.70 15.70 -6.96
CA VAL A 405 -1.66 16.26 -7.83
C VAL A 405 -1.15 17.57 -7.21
N LYS A 406 0.17 17.68 -7.03
CA LYS A 406 0.81 18.97 -6.73
C LYS A 406 1.17 19.67 -8.04
N ILE A 407 0.89 20.98 -8.09
CA ILE A 407 1.35 21.85 -9.17
C ILE A 407 2.62 22.53 -8.66
N ASP A 408 3.76 22.16 -9.22
CA ASP A 408 5.04 22.81 -8.91
C ASP A 408 5.04 24.26 -9.43
N LYS A 409 5.95 25.09 -8.92
CA LYS A 409 6.07 26.52 -9.31
C LYS A 409 6.26 26.73 -10.82
N ASP A 410 6.70 25.69 -11.54
CA ASP A 410 6.91 25.69 -13.00
C ASP A 410 5.71 25.15 -13.79
N GLY A 411 4.58 24.86 -13.12
CA GLY A 411 3.33 24.41 -13.74
C GLY A 411 3.31 22.92 -14.13
N THR A 412 4.31 22.15 -13.72
CA THR A 412 4.36 20.69 -13.89
C THR A 412 3.52 20.00 -12.82
N MET A 413 2.78 18.98 -13.24
CA MET A 413 2.01 18.10 -12.36
C MET A 413 2.89 16.89 -12.00
N SER A 414 3.30 16.80 -10.74
CA SER A 414 4.04 15.67 -10.20
C SER A 414 3.15 14.86 -9.26
N LYS A 415 3.35 13.53 -9.21
CA LYS A 415 2.77 12.70 -8.15
C LYS A 415 3.34 13.21 -6.84
N ALA A 416 2.49 13.46 -5.85
CA ALA A 416 2.98 13.60 -4.49
C ALA A 416 3.62 12.25 -4.12
N ASP A 417 4.93 12.22 -3.96
CA ASP A 417 5.58 11.14 -3.25
C ASP A 417 5.14 11.25 -1.78
N GLU A 418 4.00 10.66 -1.43
CA GLU A 418 3.84 10.15 -0.08
C GLU A 418 4.84 9.01 0.06
N LYS A 419 6.04 9.36 0.51
CA LYS A 419 6.83 8.39 1.24
C LYS A 419 6.00 8.05 2.46
N ASP A 420 5.56 6.80 2.56
CA ASP A 420 4.99 6.26 3.78
C ASP A 420 5.91 6.69 4.93
N LYS A 421 5.43 7.62 5.76
CA LYS A 421 6.23 8.13 6.87
C LYS A 421 6.30 6.99 7.88
N THR A 422 7.50 6.67 8.35
CA THR A 422 7.67 5.67 9.42
C THR A 422 6.76 6.02 10.58
N PRO A 423 6.06 5.06 11.22
CA PRO A 423 5.24 5.34 12.40
C PRO A 423 6.00 6.18 13.43
N LEU A 424 5.32 7.13 14.09
CA LEU A 424 5.95 8.14 14.96
C LEU A 424 6.87 7.53 16.03
N GLY A 425 6.45 6.40 16.63
CA GLY A 425 7.26 5.67 17.62
C GLY A 425 8.54 5.07 17.05
N GLU A 426 8.49 4.51 15.83
CA GLU A 426 9.67 3.95 15.14
C GLU A 426 10.65 5.07 14.78
N PHE A 427 10.12 6.20 14.35
CA PHE A 427 10.90 7.38 14.03
C PHE A 427 11.69 7.88 15.26
N ILE A 428 11.03 8.02 16.42
CA ILE A 428 11.69 8.47 17.65
C ILE A 428 12.74 7.44 18.12
N LEU A 429 12.39 6.15 18.14
CA LEU A 429 13.31 5.09 18.57
C LEU A 429 14.51 4.91 17.64
N SER A 430 14.42 5.29 16.37
CA SER A 430 15.56 5.26 15.45
C SER A 430 16.70 6.21 15.87
N TYR A 431 16.38 7.23 16.67
CA TYR A 431 17.35 8.18 17.22
C TYR A 431 17.71 7.89 18.68
N TYR A 432 17.17 6.83 19.29
CA TYR A 432 17.42 6.47 20.68
C TYR A 432 18.56 5.44 20.77
N ASP A 433 19.60 5.76 21.55
CA ASP A 433 20.68 4.82 21.82
C ASP A 433 20.33 3.96 23.05
N ARG A 434 20.09 2.66 22.80
CA ARG A 434 19.67 1.70 23.81
C ARG A 434 20.79 1.26 24.75
N GLU A 435 22.05 1.47 24.39
CA GLU A 435 23.20 1.11 25.24
C GLU A 435 23.52 2.20 26.25
N THR A 436 23.34 3.46 25.86
CA THR A 436 23.59 4.63 26.72
C THR A 436 22.32 5.14 27.41
N GLY A 437 21.15 4.89 26.82
CA GLY A 437 19.85 5.33 27.32
C GLY A 437 19.52 6.78 27.00
N GLU A 438 20.25 7.40 26.07
CA GLU A 438 20.11 8.81 25.72
C GLU A 438 19.86 8.98 24.22
N PHE A 439 19.33 10.14 23.83
CA PHE A 439 19.28 10.56 22.44
C PHE A 439 20.59 11.25 22.07
N PRO A 440 21.41 10.72 21.14
CA PRO A 440 22.73 11.29 20.81
C PRO A 440 22.70 12.74 20.30
N LYS A 441 21.54 13.21 19.82
CA LYS A 441 21.30 14.59 19.36
C LYS A 441 20.47 15.43 20.34
N GLY A 442 20.04 14.86 21.47
CA GLY A 442 19.16 15.46 22.46
C GLY A 442 17.67 15.35 22.08
N GLU A 443 16.81 15.29 23.10
CA GLU A 443 15.34 15.14 22.96
C GLU A 443 14.70 16.29 22.17
N THR A 444 15.17 17.52 22.39
CA THR A 444 14.67 18.72 21.71
C THR A 444 14.95 18.68 20.20
N ALA A 445 16.07 18.08 19.78
CA ALA A 445 16.37 17.91 18.36
C ALA A 445 15.44 16.89 17.70
N VAL A 446 15.06 15.82 18.41
CA VAL A 446 14.10 14.81 17.93
C VAL A 446 12.70 15.42 17.81
N LEU A 447 12.26 16.19 18.80
CA LEU A 447 10.98 16.92 18.74
C LEU A 447 10.92 17.93 17.59
N THR A 448 12.03 18.62 17.30
CA THR A 448 12.13 19.53 16.15
C THR A 448 12.03 18.77 14.81
N MET A 449 12.55 17.54 14.74
CA MET A 449 12.41 16.70 13.55
C MET A 449 10.97 16.18 13.41
N VAL A 450 10.31 15.83 14.52
CA VAL A 450 8.89 15.44 14.54
C VAL A 450 7.99 16.59 14.07
N GLU A 451 8.22 17.81 14.56
CA GLU A 451 7.50 19.02 14.12
C GLU A 451 7.64 19.25 12.61
N LYS A 452 8.85 19.07 12.08
CA LYS A 452 9.15 19.27 10.66
C LYS A 452 8.54 18.19 9.75
N ASP A 453 8.61 16.93 10.16
CA ASP A 453 8.28 15.79 9.30
C ASP A 453 6.84 15.28 9.53
N TYR A 454 6.27 15.43 10.73
CA TYR A 454 4.93 14.95 11.11
C TYR A 454 3.96 16.10 11.44
N GLY A 455 4.46 17.25 11.91
CA GLY A 455 3.65 18.44 12.20
C GLY A 455 3.53 18.75 13.70
N GLU A 456 3.13 19.98 14.04
CA GLU A 456 3.05 20.48 15.43
C GLU A 456 2.15 19.64 16.34
N GLN A 457 1.07 19.08 15.79
CA GLN A 457 0.11 18.22 16.51
C GLN A 457 0.74 16.95 17.10
N PHE A 458 1.91 16.51 16.62
CA PHE A 458 2.60 15.33 17.11
C PHE A 458 3.69 15.64 18.14
N ILE A 459 3.91 16.91 18.49
CA ILE A 459 4.90 17.32 19.48
C ILE A 459 4.52 16.82 20.88
N GLU A 460 3.26 17.00 21.31
CA GLU A 460 2.82 16.58 22.65
C GLU A 460 2.83 15.05 22.81
N PRO A 461 2.30 14.25 21.86
CA PRO A 461 2.44 12.79 21.89
C PRO A 461 3.90 12.32 21.86
N ALA A 462 4.76 12.93 21.04
CA ALA A 462 6.18 12.57 20.97
C ALA A 462 6.91 12.87 22.27
N LYS A 463 6.58 13.97 22.95
CA LYS A 463 7.15 14.32 24.26
C LYS A 463 6.74 13.31 25.33
N ALA A 464 5.47 12.91 25.37
CA ALA A 464 4.99 11.87 26.29
C ALA A 464 5.67 10.52 26.02
N PHE A 465 5.90 10.18 24.75
CA PHE A 465 6.60 8.96 24.36
C PHE A 465 8.08 8.97 24.77
N ILE A 466 8.79 10.09 24.58
CA ILE A 466 10.18 10.25 25.05
C ILE A 466 10.27 10.11 26.58
N GLU A 467 9.34 10.70 27.33
CA GLU A 467 9.29 10.60 28.80
C GLU A 467 9.08 9.15 29.27
N GLN A 468 8.22 8.39 28.57
CA GLN A 468 8.01 6.98 28.85
C GLN A 468 9.24 6.10 28.50
N ILE A 469 10.00 6.44 27.45
CA ILE A 469 11.27 5.75 27.13
C ILE A 469 12.27 5.94 28.27
N ASN A 470 12.42 7.17 28.77
CA ASN A 470 13.34 7.46 29.87
C ASN A 470 12.92 6.74 31.16
N ALA A 471 11.62 6.76 31.49
CA ALA A 471 11.10 6.06 32.68
C ALA A 471 11.33 4.53 32.62
N THR A 472 11.10 3.92 31.45
CA THR A 472 11.33 2.47 31.27
C THR A 472 12.82 2.11 31.33
N TYR A 473 13.70 2.96 30.83
CA TYR A 473 15.15 2.79 30.95
C TYR A 473 15.65 2.98 32.39
N GLU A 474 15.14 3.96 33.12
CA GLU A 474 15.45 4.17 34.55
C GLU A 474 15.01 2.98 35.41
N GLU A 475 13.79 2.47 35.20
CA GLU A 475 13.32 1.26 35.87
C GLU A 475 14.21 0.04 35.59
N TYR A 476 14.72 -0.06 34.36
CA TYR A 476 15.65 -1.12 33.97
C TYR A 476 17.00 -0.97 34.69
N GLN A 477 17.56 0.23 34.75
CA GLN A 477 18.80 0.51 35.49
C GLN A 477 18.66 0.21 36.99
N MET A 478 17.52 0.56 37.59
CA MET A 478 17.23 0.26 39.00
C MET A 478 17.13 -1.24 39.28
N LYS A 479 16.59 -2.03 38.34
CA LYS A 479 16.49 -3.49 38.46
C LYS A 479 17.80 -4.22 38.17
N ALA A 480 18.57 -3.75 37.18
CA ALA A 480 19.80 -4.38 36.73
C ALA A 480 20.99 -4.14 37.68
N ASN A 481 20.98 -3.08 38.51
CA ASN A 481 22.10 -2.78 39.40
C ASN A 481 21.68 -2.12 40.73
N PRO A 482 21.00 -2.83 41.65
CA PRO A 482 20.50 -2.26 42.90
C PRO A 482 21.60 -1.72 43.84
N GLN A 483 22.87 -2.08 43.62
CA GLN A 483 24.01 -1.70 44.49
C GLN A 483 24.77 -0.43 44.06
N LYS A 484 24.49 0.16 42.88
CA LYS A 484 25.22 1.36 42.43
C LYS A 484 24.72 2.68 43.02
N MET A 485 23.57 2.71 43.69
CA MET A 485 23.10 3.90 44.42
C MET A 485 23.42 3.88 45.93
N GLU A 486 23.87 2.75 46.50
CA GLU A 486 24.29 2.70 47.91
C GLU A 486 25.73 3.23 48.14
N ALA A 487 26.44 3.63 47.08
CA ALA A 487 27.87 3.96 47.13
C ALA A 487 28.23 5.41 46.80
N GLU A 488 27.32 6.36 47.00
CA GLU A 488 27.63 7.80 46.94
C GLU A 488 27.27 8.47 48.29
N PRO A 489 28.10 8.31 49.34
CA PRO A 489 27.89 8.95 50.65
C PRO A 489 27.91 10.49 50.62
N GLU A 490 28.19 11.10 49.45
CA GLU A 490 28.05 12.55 49.24
C GLU A 490 26.60 12.98 49.03
N PHE A 491 25.74 12.15 48.43
CA PHE A 491 24.36 12.52 48.12
C PHE A 491 23.49 12.60 49.38
N ASP A 492 23.65 11.65 50.30
CA ASP A 492 22.98 11.68 51.61
C ASP A 492 23.49 12.82 52.51
N ARG A 493 24.79 13.15 52.45
CA ARG A 493 25.34 14.32 53.14
C ARG A 493 24.80 15.64 52.58
N MET A 494 24.62 15.74 51.27
CA MET A 494 24.01 16.93 50.65
C MET A 494 22.54 17.07 51.07
N ARG A 495 21.80 15.97 51.21
CA ARG A 495 20.40 15.98 51.65
C ARG A 495 20.25 16.38 53.14
N GLU A 496 21.16 15.91 54.00
CA GLU A 496 21.23 16.35 55.41
C GLU A 496 21.66 17.81 55.56
N LEU A 497 22.63 18.28 54.78
CA LEU A 497 23.08 19.68 54.78
C LEU A 497 22.02 20.65 54.21
N ALA A 498 21.17 20.17 53.29
CA ALA A 498 20.08 20.94 52.71
C ALA A 498 18.81 20.96 53.58
N GLY A 499 18.80 20.29 54.75
CA GLY A 499 17.72 20.38 55.74
C GLY A 499 16.38 19.81 55.28
N LEU A 500 16.38 18.98 54.23
CA LEU A 500 15.17 18.37 53.68
C LEU A 500 15.00 16.98 54.30
N ARG A 501 14.13 16.92 55.31
CA ARG A 501 13.58 15.67 55.82
C ARG A 501 12.07 15.63 55.61
#